data_AF-A0A1E1W339-F1
#
_entry.id   AF-A0A1E1W339-F1
#
_cell.length_a   1.000
_cell.length_b   1.000
_cell.length_c   1.000
_cell.angle_alpha   90.00
_cell.angle_beta   90.00
_cell.angle_gamma   90.00
#
_symmetry.space_group_name_H-M   'P 1'
#
loop_
_entity.id
_entity.type
_entity.pdbx_description
1 polymer ?
#
loop_
_entity_poly.entity_id
_entity_poly.type
_entity_poly.pdbx_seq_one_letter_code
_entity_poly.pdbx_strand_id
1 'polypeptide(L)'
;MSNKKYGLILPGAAKTRQPTFQAARNVFGDDSDSDDDSKKKSVLLQPSHNINRQAKISQDKALMEDPTVYQYDEIYDSMTNEKEEKKSKSKGDKKPRYIENLMKSANKRKIENERRIERQIQKEREKEGDEFADKEVFVTSAYKKKLEEMKLEEEKEKREEYLESIGDVTKQRDLGGFYRHLYEQKLGSDKKADENKEDIKKSEELKESDGSLTPEKPETIEKRQDNSEKAAKHMDSQKKR
;
A
#
# COMPACT_ATOMS: atom_id res chain seq x y z
N MET A 1 0.40 37.17 -6.29
CA MET A 1 0.43 36.64 -7.68
C MET A 1 -0.57 37.45 -8.47
N SER A 2 -0.12 38.29 -9.41
CA SER A 2 -1.03 39.09 -10.21
C SER A 2 -1.73 38.20 -11.24
N ASN A 3 -3.06 38.25 -11.31
CA ASN A 3 -3.83 37.56 -12.32
C ASN A 3 -3.58 38.21 -13.68
N LYS A 4 -2.63 37.65 -14.44
CA LYS A 4 -2.37 38.03 -15.83
C LYS A 4 -3.58 37.59 -16.67
N LYS A 5 -4.30 38.57 -17.23
CA LYS A 5 -5.38 38.33 -18.18
C LYS A 5 -4.75 38.24 -19.56
N TYR A 6 -5.02 37.16 -20.29
CA TYR A 6 -4.46 36.90 -21.62
C TYR A 6 -5.57 36.93 -22.67
N GLY A 7 -5.26 37.38 -23.88
CA GLY A 7 -6.19 37.45 -25.01
C GLY A 7 -6.77 38.85 -25.24
N LEU A 8 -7.60 39.01 -26.28
CA LEU A 8 -8.20 40.29 -26.69
C LEU A 8 -9.13 40.84 -25.59
N ILE A 9 -8.58 41.66 -24.69
CA ILE A 9 -9.33 42.30 -23.61
C ILE A 9 -10.02 43.54 -24.19
N LEU A 10 -11.29 43.42 -24.54
CA LEU A 10 -12.10 44.57 -24.95
C LEU A 10 -12.32 45.50 -23.73
N PRO A 11 -11.78 46.73 -23.73
CA PRO A 11 -12.02 47.67 -22.64
C PRO A 11 -13.46 48.20 -22.78
N GLY A 12 -14.36 47.64 -21.95
CA GLY A 12 -15.76 48.05 -21.91
C GLY A 12 -16.60 47.36 -22.97
N ALA A 13 -17.29 46.28 -22.56
CA ALA A 13 -18.38 45.71 -23.32
C ALA A 13 -19.56 46.70 -23.36
N ALA A 14 -19.46 47.74 -24.18
CA ALA A 14 -20.65 48.33 -24.77
C ALA A 14 -21.27 47.23 -25.63
N LYS A 15 -22.47 46.79 -25.23
CA LYS A 15 -23.29 45.77 -25.90
C LYS A 15 -23.09 45.85 -27.41
N THR A 16 -22.35 44.89 -27.95
CA THR A 16 -22.22 44.70 -29.39
C THR A 16 -23.63 44.44 -29.92
N ARG A 17 -24.17 45.40 -30.65
CA ARG A 17 -25.37 45.16 -31.45
C ARG A 17 -24.99 44.08 -32.46
N GLN A 18 -25.63 42.92 -32.34
CA GLN A 18 -25.46 41.82 -33.27
C GLN A 18 -25.67 42.37 -34.70
N PRO A 19 -24.68 42.25 -35.61
CA PRO A 19 -24.93 42.61 -37.00
C PRO A 19 -25.97 41.61 -37.53
N THR A 20 -27.12 42.12 -37.97
CA THR A 20 -28.11 41.31 -38.65
C THR A 20 -27.50 40.81 -39.96
N PHE A 21 -27.18 39.52 -40.01
CA PHE A 21 -26.70 38.84 -41.19
C PHE A 21 -27.77 38.93 -42.29
N GLN A 22 -27.58 39.82 -43.28
CA GLN A 22 -28.35 39.77 -44.51
C GLN A 22 -27.76 38.66 -45.38
N ALA A 23 -28.37 37.48 -45.30
CA ALA A 23 -28.08 36.34 -46.16
C ALA A 23 -28.58 36.63 -47.59
N ALA A 24 -27.85 37.45 -48.34
CA ALA A 24 -28.16 37.68 -49.75
C ALA A 24 -26.93 38.12 -50.55
N ARG A 25 -25.79 37.45 -50.40
CA ARG A 25 -24.77 37.41 -51.45
C ARG A 25 -24.20 36.01 -51.49
N ASN A 26 -24.58 35.27 -52.52
CA ASN A 26 -23.99 33.99 -52.87
C ASN A 26 -22.50 34.24 -53.17
N VAL A 27 -21.60 33.75 -52.31
CA VAL A 27 -20.14 33.86 -52.48
C VAL A 27 -19.55 32.59 -53.12
N PHE A 28 -20.32 31.51 -53.18
CA PHE A 28 -20.00 30.32 -53.96
C PHE A 28 -20.75 30.43 -55.29
N GLY A 29 -20.14 31.15 -56.23
CA GLY A 29 -20.52 31.05 -57.63
C GLY A 29 -20.30 29.60 -58.08
N ASP A 30 -21.37 29.03 -58.62
CA ASP A 30 -21.42 28.03 -59.68
C ASP A 30 -20.04 27.56 -60.19
N ASP A 31 -19.47 26.54 -59.52
CA ASP A 31 -18.31 25.80 -60.03
C ASP A 31 -18.85 24.65 -60.87
N SER A 32 -19.29 25.01 -62.07
CA SER A 32 -19.57 24.08 -63.15
C SER A 32 -18.25 23.48 -63.61
N ASP A 33 -18.08 22.22 -63.24
CA ASP A 33 -17.10 21.23 -63.71
C ASP A 33 -16.62 21.47 -65.15
N SER A 34 -15.31 21.75 -65.31
CA SER A 34 -14.60 21.69 -66.59
C SER A 34 -13.12 21.41 -66.32
N ASP A 35 -12.76 20.13 -66.40
CA ASP A 35 -11.39 19.65 -66.53
C ASP A 35 -10.66 20.37 -67.68
N ASP A 36 -9.62 21.15 -67.38
CA ASP A 36 -8.51 21.38 -68.32
C ASP A 36 -7.18 21.58 -67.57
N ASP A 37 -6.27 20.65 -67.85
CA ASP A 37 -5.01 20.41 -67.17
C ASP A 37 -3.91 21.29 -67.79
N SER A 38 -3.75 22.52 -67.29
CA SER A 38 -2.68 23.42 -67.73
C SER A 38 -1.72 23.80 -66.58
N LYS A 39 -0.50 23.28 -66.70
CA LYS A 39 0.68 23.45 -65.83
C LYS A 39 0.81 24.89 -65.28
N LYS A 40 0.44 25.09 -64.00
CA LYS A 40 0.57 26.37 -63.31
C LYS A 40 1.98 26.51 -62.74
N LYS A 41 2.79 27.40 -63.33
CA LYS A 41 4.02 27.91 -62.71
C LYS A 41 3.65 28.51 -61.35
N SER A 42 4.42 28.23 -60.30
CA SER A 42 4.21 28.78 -58.96
C SER A 42 4.46 30.30 -58.99
N VAL A 43 3.42 31.07 -59.29
CA VAL A 43 3.43 32.52 -59.11
C VAL A 43 3.51 32.74 -57.60
N LEU A 44 4.67 33.13 -57.11
CA LEU A 44 4.81 33.68 -55.77
C LEU A 44 3.93 34.94 -55.73
N LEU A 45 2.71 34.78 -55.23
CA LEU A 45 1.73 35.83 -55.09
C LEU A 45 2.20 36.75 -53.96
N GLN A 46 3.12 37.66 -54.29
CA GLN A 46 3.56 38.71 -53.38
C GLN A 46 2.33 39.57 -53.07
N PRO A 47 1.96 39.74 -51.78
CA PRO A 47 0.82 40.58 -51.42
C PRO A 47 1.04 41.99 -51.96
N SER A 48 -0.02 42.61 -52.48
CA SER A 48 0.06 43.97 -53.00
C SER A 48 0.54 44.93 -51.90
N HIS A 49 1.20 46.03 -52.28
CA HIS A 49 1.71 47.03 -51.33
C HIS A 49 0.64 47.56 -50.36
N ASN A 50 -0.62 47.59 -50.79
CA ASN A 50 -1.76 47.99 -49.97
C ASN A 50 -2.11 46.93 -48.91
N ILE A 51 -2.04 45.64 -49.26
CA ILE A 51 -2.24 44.53 -48.34
C ILE A 51 -1.13 44.52 -47.28
N ASN A 52 0.12 44.76 -47.68
CA ASN A 52 1.25 44.87 -46.76
C ASN A 52 1.11 46.06 -45.79
N ARG A 53 0.60 47.19 -46.27
CA ARG A 53 0.31 48.36 -45.41
C ARG A 53 -0.78 48.05 -44.40
N GLN A 54 -1.86 47.41 -44.83
CA GLN A 54 -2.97 47.06 -43.95
C GLN A 54 -2.58 46.00 -42.91
N ALA A 55 -1.74 45.02 -43.29
CA ALA A 55 -1.17 44.03 -42.39
C ALA A 55 -0.29 44.66 -41.29
N LYS A 56 0.56 45.63 -41.66
CA LYS A 56 1.37 46.38 -40.68
C LYS A 56 0.51 47.15 -39.70
N ILE A 57 -0.52 47.86 -40.19
CA ILE A 57 -1.46 48.58 -39.33
C ILE A 57 -2.19 47.62 -38.37
N SER A 58 -2.59 46.44 -38.83
CA SER A 58 -3.21 45.45 -37.94
C SER A 58 -2.24 44.88 -36.91
N GLN A 59 -0.97 44.66 -37.30
CA GLN A 59 0.07 44.21 -36.39
C GLN A 59 0.33 45.28 -35.31
N ASP A 60 0.54 46.54 -35.71
CA ASP A 60 0.79 47.64 -34.77
C ASP A 60 -0.38 47.84 -33.79
N LYS A 61 -1.62 47.71 -34.28
CA LYS A 61 -2.82 47.72 -33.42
C LYS A 61 -2.82 46.57 -32.42
N ALA A 62 -2.49 45.36 -32.86
CA ALA A 62 -2.42 44.21 -31.97
C ALA A 62 -1.33 44.37 -30.89
N LEU A 63 -0.16 44.94 -31.24
CA LEU A 63 0.90 45.24 -30.25
C LEU A 63 0.49 46.34 -29.27
N MET A 64 -0.26 47.36 -29.73
CA MET A 64 -0.76 48.44 -28.87
C MET A 64 -1.80 47.93 -27.87
N GLU A 65 -2.64 46.98 -28.28
CA GLU A 65 -3.65 46.37 -27.42
C GLU A 65 -3.01 45.41 -26.41
N ASP A 66 -2.09 44.55 -26.85
CA ASP A 66 -1.36 43.64 -25.97
C ASP A 66 0.04 43.28 -26.53
N PRO A 67 1.12 43.67 -25.84
CA PRO A 67 2.49 43.36 -26.28
C PRO A 67 2.83 41.86 -26.22
N THR A 68 2.01 41.04 -25.53
CA THR A 68 2.22 39.60 -25.38
C THR A 68 1.55 38.76 -26.48
N VAL A 69 0.86 39.40 -27.43
CA VAL A 69 0.10 38.73 -28.51
C VAL A 69 0.91 37.71 -29.32
N TYR A 70 2.22 37.89 -29.45
CA TYR A 70 3.08 37.00 -30.25
C TYR A 70 3.97 36.07 -29.40
N GLN A 71 3.78 36.01 -28.08
CA GLN A 71 4.61 35.19 -27.17
C GLN A 71 4.19 33.69 -27.12
N TYR A 72 3.65 33.15 -28.22
CA TYR A 72 3.17 31.76 -28.26
C TYR A 72 4.27 30.74 -27.98
N ASP A 73 5.45 30.94 -28.56
CA ASP A 73 6.59 30.01 -28.43
C ASP A 73 7.12 29.98 -26.99
N GLU A 74 7.31 31.15 -26.37
CA GLU A 74 7.77 31.28 -24.98
C GLU A 74 6.83 30.58 -23.99
N ILE A 75 5.50 30.73 -24.18
CA ILE A 75 4.51 30.08 -23.33
C ILE A 75 4.52 28.58 -23.59
N TYR A 76 4.57 28.14 -24.84
CA TYR A 76 4.61 26.72 -25.19
C TYR A 76 5.85 26.05 -24.62
N ASP A 77 7.03 26.66 -24.78
CA ASP A 77 8.30 26.23 -24.22
C ASP A 77 8.24 26.17 -22.69
N SER A 78 7.61 27.14 -22.03
CA SER A 78 7.42 27.06 -20.57
C SER A 78 6.56 25.86 -20.16
N MET A 79 5.48 25.56 -20.91
CA MET A 79 4.60 24.43 -20.62
C MET A 79 5.27 23.08 -20.90
N THR A 80 6.08 22.98 -21.95
CA THR A 80 6.82 21.76 -22.30
C THR A 80 7.93 21.51 -21.28
N ASN A 81 8.73 22.54 -20.96
CA ASN A 81 9.77 22.46 -19.95
C ASN A 81 9.20 22.08 -18.57
N GLU A 82 8.09 22.67 -18.13
CA GLU A 82 7.42 22.27 -16.90
C GLU A 82 6.95 20.81 -16.91
N LYS A 83 6.41 20.33 -18.04
CA LYS A 83 5.99 18.93 -18.19
C LYS A 83 7.19 17.99 -18.14
N GLU A 84 8.30 18.36 -18.75
CA GLU A 84 9.55 17.59 -18.74
C GLU A 84 10.18 17.54 -17.36
N GLU A 85 10.21 18.67 -16.63
CA GLU A 85 10.64 18.70 -15.24
C GLU A 85 9.76 17.85 -14.32
N LYS A 86 8.43 17.89 -14.50
CA LYS A 86 7.50 17.04 -13.73
C LYS A 86 7.74 15.56 -14.06
N LYS A 87 7.99 15.22 -15.34
CA LYS A 87 8.32 13.86 -15.77
C LYS A 87 9.68 13.41 -15.24
N SER A 88 10.71 14.23 -15.27
CA SER A 88 12.05 13.88 -14.77
C SER A 88 12.05 13.69 -13.26
N LYS A 89 11.35 14.54 -12.50
CA LYS A 89 11.11 14.37 -11.05
C LYS A 89 10.34 13.07 -10.74
N SER A 90 9.43 12.64 -11.62
CA SER A 90 8.70 11.36 -11.48
C SER A 90 9.49 10.11 -11.90
N LYS A 91 10.67 10.26 -12.51
CA LYS A 91 11.57 9.17 -12.92
C LYS A 91 12.61 8.82 -11.86
N GLY A 92 12.58 9.46 -10.69
CA GLY A 92 13.42 9.04 -9.55
C GLY A 92 13.19 7.57 -9.19
N ASP A 93 14.29 6.84 -9.00
CA ASP A 93 14.44 5.42 -8.64
C ASP A 93 13.16 4.63 -8.40
N LYS A 94 12.46 4.30 -9.49
CA LYS A 94 11.30 3.39 -9.46
C LYS A 94 11.80 1.98 -9.22
N LYS A 95 11.89 1.58 -7.95
CA LYS A 95 12.12 0.19 -7.57
C LYS A 95 11.03 -0.69 -8.19
N PRO A 96 11.36 -1.92 -8.64
CA PRO A 96 10.37 -2.84 -9.18
C PRO A 96 9.33 -3.16 -8.11
N ARG A 97 8.05 -3.22 -8.49
CA ARG A 97 6.95 -3.45 -7.55
C ARG A 97 7.04 -4.76 -6.76
N TYR A 98 7.72 -5.78 -7.32
CA TYR A 98 7.67 -7.14 -6.79
C TYR A 98 9.02 -7.75 -6.40
N ILE A 99 10.15 -7.14 -6.77
CA ILE A 99 11.46 -7.77 -6.57
C ILE A 99 11.74 -8.03 -5.08
N GLU A 100 11.36 -7.09 -4.23
CA GLU A 100 11.57 -7.20 -2.78
C GLU A 100 10.77 -8.36 -2.19
N ASN A 101 9.52 -8.53 -2.61
CA ASN A 101 8.66 -9.61 -2.14
C ASN A 101 9.16 -10.98 -2.63
N LEU A 102 9.65 -11.05 -3.87
CA LEU A 102 10.27 -12.26 -4.41
C LEU A 102 11.50 -12.65 -3.59
N MET A 103 12.39 -11.69 -3.30
CA MET A 103 13.58 -11.92 -2.48
C MET A 103 13.22 -12.36 -1.05
N LYS A 104 12.23 -11.70 -0.42
CA LYS A 104 11.71 -12.12 0.89
C LYS A 104 11.17 -13.56 0.86
N SER A 105 10.42 -13.93 -0.17
CA SER A 105 9.89 -15.29 -0.31
C SER A 105 10.98 -16.35 -0.51
N ALA A 106 12.01 -16.02 -1.31
CA ALA A 106 13.14 -16.90 -1.54
C ALA A 106 13.92 -17.14 -0.24
N ASN A 107 14.18 -16.07 0.53
CA ASN A 107 14.84 -16.17 1.82
C ASN A 107 14.03 -17.01 2.82
N LYS A 108 12.71 -16.82 2.89
CA LYS A 108 11.83 -17.64 3.74
C LYS A 108 11.92 -19.14 3.38
N ARG A 109 11.86 -19.49 2.09
CA ARG A 109 12.00 -20.90 1.66
C ARG A 109 13.36 -21.48 1.99
N LYS A 110 14.42 -20.66 1.91
CA LYS A 110 15.79 -21.08 2.25
C LYS A 110 15.87 -21.46 3.73
N ILE A 111 15.36 -20.60 4.61
CA ILE A 111 15.31 -20.84 6.07
C ILE A 111 14.46 -22.08 6.38
N GLU A 112 13.29 -22.23 5.75
CA GLU A 112 12.43 -23.40 5.96
C GLU A 112 13.13 -24.71 5.54
N ASN A 113 13.86 -24.69 4.41
CA ASN A 113 14.59 -25.85 3.94
C ASN A 113 15.76 -26.21 4.88
N GLU A 114 16.50 -25.21 5.37
CA GLU A 114 17.55 -25.41 6.37
C GLU A 114 16.98 -26.06 7.64
N ARG A 115 15.85 -25.55 8.14
CA ARG A 115 15.13 -26.12 9.29
C ARG A 115 14.65 -27.56 9.05
N ARG A 116 14.19 -27.86 7.83
CA ARG A 116 13.77 -29.22 7.45
C ARG A 116 14.95 -30.20 7.52
N ILE A 117 16.09 -29.81 6.95
CA ILE A 117 17.31 -30.62 6.95
C ILE A 117 17.80 -30.81 8.39
N GLU A 118 17.77 -29.77 9.22
CA GLU A 118 18.21 -29.85 10.62
C GLU A 118 17.33 -30.78 11.46
N ARG A 119 16.01 -30.70 11.31
CA ARG A 119 15.08 -31.64 11.96
C ARG A 119 15.28 -33.08 11.50
N GLN A 120 15.57 -33.26 10.21
CA GLN A 120 15.89 -34.57 9.68
C GLN A 120 17.17 -35.13 10.31
N ILE A 121 18.25 -34.35 10.34
CA ILE A 121 19.52 -34.72 10.97
C ILE A 121 19.33 -35.03 12.46
N GLN A 122 18.55 -34.22 13.17
CA GLN A 122 18.27 -34.47 14.59
C GLN A 122 17.54 -35.80 14.78
N LYS A 123 16.53 -36.07 13.96
CA LYS A 123 15.78 -37.34 14.01
C LYS A 123 16.63 -38.55 13.64
N GLU A 124 17.58 -38.40 12.72
CA GLU A 124 18.57 -39.44 12.39
C GLU A 124 19.50 -39.70 13.59
N ARG A 125 20.01 -38.63 14.23
CA ARG A 125 20.86 -38.75 15.43
C ARG A 125 20.16 -39.33 16.63
N GLU A 126 18.89 -39.02 16.85
CA GLU A 126 18.11 -39.61 17.96
C GLU A 126 17.98 -41.13 17.76
N LYS A 127 17.73 -41.58 16.52
CA LYS A 127 17.66 -43.00 16.19
C LYS A 127 19.00 -43.73 16.30
N GLU A 128 20.09 -43.11 15.83
CA GLU A 128 21.43 -43.68 15.98
C GLU A 128 21.92 -43.62 17.43
N GLY A 129 21.50 -42.60 18.18
CA GLY A 129 21.83 -42.41 19.59
C GLY A 129 21.32 -43.54 20.48
N ASP A 130 20.18 -44.14 20.13
CA ASP A 130 19.66 -45.34 20.81
C ASP A 130 20.64 -46.52 20.72
N GLU A 131 21.40 -46.64 19.62
CA GLU A 131 22.41 -47.70 19.42
C GLU A 131 23.75 -47.41 20.12
N PHE A 132 24.00 -46.15 20.48
CA PHE A 132 25.25 -45.71 21.11
C PHE A 132 25.06 -45.11 22.51
N ALA A 133 23.94 -45.42 23.18
CA ALA A 133 23.60 -44.92 24.52
C ALA A 133 24.68 -45.24 25.58
N ASP A 134 25.42 -46.34 25.40
CA ASP A 134 26.49 -46.77 26.32
C ASP A 134 27.81 -46.01 26.12
N LYS A 135 27.92 -45.13 25.12
CA LYS A 135 29.14 -44.37 24.80
C LYS A 135 29.04 -42.91 25.22
N GLU A 136 30.18 -42.32 25.58
CA GLU A 136 30.26 -40.91 25.94
C GLU A 136 29.98 -39.99 24.73
N VAL A 137 29.06 -39.04 24.88
CA VAL A 137 28.68 -38.07 23.84
C VAL A 137 29.43 -36.76 24.02
N PHE A 138 30.35 -36.46 23.11
CA PHE A 138 31.11 -35.21 23.11
C PHE A 138 30.47 -34.18 22.17
N VAL A 139 29.95 -33.10 22.75
CA VAL A 139 29.37 -31.98 21.99
C VAL A 139 30.35 -30.80 21.93
N THR A 140 30.66 -30.34 20.72
CA THR A 140 31.50 -29.15 20.50
C THR A 140 30.77 -27.87 20.90
N SER A 141 31.51 -26.84 21.32
CA SER A 141 30.94 -25.53 21.72
C SER A 141 30.10 -24.88 20.60
N ALA A 142 30.50 -25.06 19.35
CA ALA A 142 29.75 -24.57 18.18
C ALA A 142 28.39 -25.27 18.03
N TYR A 143 28.32 -26.59 18.28
CA TYR A 143 27.06 -27.32 18.20
C TYR A 143 26.11 -26.97 19.35
N LYS A 144 26.63 -26.74 20.58
CA LYS A 144 25.80 -26.21 21.70
C LYS A 144 25.14 -24.88 21.34
N LYS A 145 25.92 -23.94 20.78
CA LYS A 145 25.41 -22.64 20.33
C LYS A 145 24.32 -22.79 19.27
N LYS A 146 24.52 -23.68 18.30
CA LYS A 146 23.52 -23.95 17.26
C LYS A 146 22.21 -24.52 17.83
N LEU A 147 22.29 -25.41 18.83
CA LEU A 147 21.10 -25.94 19.51
C LEU A 147 20.35 -24.85 20.29
N GLU A 148 21.07 -23.97 20.98
CA GLU A 148 20.48 -22.83 21.69
C GLU A 148 19.81 -21.84 20.73
N GLU A 149 20.47 -21.53 19.61
CA GLU A 149 19.92 -20.69 18.55
C GLU A 149 18.63 -21.27 17.98
N MET A 150 18.61 -22.57 17.64
CA MET A 150 17.39 -23.23 17.17
C MET A 150 16.27 -23.18 18.21
N LYS A 151 16.56 -23.46 19.48
CA LYS A 151 15.56 -23.43 20.55
C LYS A 151 14.97 -22.03 20.71
N LEU A 152 15.82 -21.01 20.67
CA LEU A 152 15.40 -19.62 20.77
C LEU A 152 14.57 -19.17 19.57
N GLU A 153 14.90 -19.62 18.35
CA GLU A 153 14.11 -19.39 17.14
C GLU A 153 12.72 -20.02 17.26
N GLU A 154 12.63 -21.26 17.76
CA GLU A 154 11.35 -21.94 17.98
C GLU A 154 10.49 -21.30 19.07
N GLU A 155 11.10 -20.80 20.15
CA GLU A 155 10.39 -20.07 21.20
C GLU A 155 9.84 -18.72 20.69
N LYS A 156 10.63 -18.00 19.87
CA LYS A 156 10.17 -16.76 19.21
C LYS A 156 9.01 -17.03 18.27
N GLU A 157 9.13 -18.02 17.39
CA GLU A 157 8.07 -18.36 16.45
C GLU A 157 6.79 -18.80 17.17
N LYS A 158 6.88 -19.61 18.25
CA LYS A 158 5.72 -19.96 19.08
C LYS A 158 5.07 -18.74 19.72
N ARG A 159 5.87 -17.76 20.14
CA ARG A 159 5.35 -16.52 20.71
C ARG A 159 4.65 -15.66 19.66
N GLU A 160 5.24 -15.54 18.48
CA GLU A 160 4.64 -14.84 17.34
C GLU A 160 3.35 -15.53 16.88
N GLU A 161 3.37 -16.85 16.73
CA GLU A 161 2.19 -17.64 16.38
C GLU A 161 1.08 -17.50 17.43
N TYR A 162 1.43 -17.46 18.72
CA TYR A 162 0.47 -17.19 19.79
C TYR A 162 -0.18 -15.81 19.64
N LEU A 163 0.63 -14.77 19.42
CA LEU A 163 0.10 -13.40 19.22
C LEU A 163 -0.74 -13.30 17.95
N GLU A 164 -0.30 -13.90 16.85
CA GLU A 164 -1.08 -13.97 15.60
C GLU A 164 -2.37 -14.76 15.80
N SER A 165 -2.35 -15.85 16.57
CA SER A 165 -3.56 -16.64 16.85
C SER A 165 -4.63 -15.87 17.62
N ILE A 166 -4.22 -14.91 18.44
CA ILE A 166 -5.13 -14.00 19.15
C ILE A 166 -5.71 -12.95 18.19
N GLY A 167 -5.01 -12.58 17.12
CA GLY A 167 -5.52 -11.64 16.11
C GLY A 167 -6.27 -12.31 14.96
N ASP A 168 -6.09 -13.62 14.78
CA ASP A 168 -6.61 -14.38 13.66
C ASP A 168 -8.10 -14.72 13.86
N VAL A 169 -8.93 -14.08 13.05
CA VAL A 169 -10.38 -14.27 13.01
C VAL A 169 -10.78 -15.73 12.79
N THR A 170 -9.99 -16.50 12.06
CA THR A 170 -10.31 -17.91 11.74
C THR A 170 -10.11 -18.84 12.94
N LYS A 171 -9.20 -18.48 13.86
CA LYS A 171 -8.92 -19.22 15.09
C LYS A 171 -9.83 -18.78 16.25
N GLN A 172 -10.45 -17.60 16.13
CA GLN A 172 -11.40 -17.08 17.11
C GLN A 172 -12.82 -17.59 16.89
N ARG A 173 -13.57 -17.75 17.98
CA ARG A 173 -14.99 -18.13 17.94
C ARG A 173 -15.91 -16.97 17.54
N ASP A 174 -15.43 -15.73 17.63
CA ASP A 174 -16.19 -14.51 17.42
C ASP A 174 -15.31 -13.41 16.78
N LEU A 175 -15.91 -12.51 16.00
CA LEU A 175 -15.26 -11.44 15.23
C LEU A 175 -14.91 -10.21 16.10
N GLY A 176 -15.24 -10.23 17.39
CA GLY A 176 -15.05 -9.09 18.31
C GLY A 176 -13.60 -8.59 18.40
N GLY A 177 -12.60 -9.48 18.25
CA GLY A 177 -11.18 -9.12 18.22
C GLY A 177 -10.81 -8.28 17.00
N PHE A 178 -11.32 -8.65 15.83
CA PHE A 178 -11.15 -7.90 14.59
C PHE A 178 -11.79 -6.52 14.65
N TYR A 179 -13.02 -6.42 15.16
CA TYR A 179 -13.69 -5.13 15.30
C TYR A 179 -12.97 -4.23 16.29
N ARG A 180 -12.51 -4.74 17.44
CA ARG A 180 -11.71 -3.98 18.40
C ARG A 180 -10.44 -3.42 17.74
N HIS A 181 -9.71 -4.24 17.00
CA HIS A 181 -8.50 -3.81 16.28
C HIS A 181 -8.80 -2.75 15.21
N LEU A 182 -9.88 -2.92 14.44
CA LEU A 182 -10.32 -1.95 13.45
C LEU A 182 -10.68 -0.60 14.09
N TYR A 183 -11.36 -0.63 15.24
CA TYR A 183 -11.70 0.56 16.02
C TYR A 183 -10.44 1.24 16.59
N GLU A 184 -9.51 0.48 17.17
CA GLU A 184 -8.22 1.00 17.67
C GLU A 184 -7.40 1.64 16.55
N GLN A 185 -7.37 1.05 15.36
CA GLN A 185 -6.65 1.59 14.21
C GLN A 185 -7.28 2.89 13.69
N LYS A 186 -8.62 2.98 13.66
CA LYS A 186 -9.34 4.12 13.07
C LYS A 186 -9.52 5.28 14.04
N LEU A 187 -9.80 4.99 15.31
CA LEU A 187 -10.08 5.99 16.33
C LEU A 187 -8.87 6.30 17.21
N GLY A 188 -7.82 5.47 17.15
CA GLY A 188 -6.69 5.57 18.06
C GLY A 188 -7.06 5.05 19.44
N SER A 189 -6.15 4.32 20.07
CA SER A 189 -6.29 3.99 21.49
C SER A 189 -6.00 5.25 22.31
N ASP A 190 -7.02 5.91 22.85
CA ASP A 190 -6.88 7.00 23.83
C ASP A 190 -6.25 6.54 25.16
N LYS A 191 -5.93 5.26 25.30
CA LYS A 191 -5.27 4.66 26.46
C LYS A 191 -3.75 4.89 26.42
N LYS A 192 -3.32 6.12 26.64
CA LYS A 192 -2.00 6.42 27.20
C LYS A 192 -2.19 7.23 28.49
N ALA A 193 -2.59 6.61 29.60
CA ALA A 193 -2.36 7.19 30.94
C ALA A 193 -2.73 6.32 32.16
N ASP A 194 -3.77 5.48 32.14
CA ASP A 194 -4.41 5.05 33.40
C ASP A 194 -4.39 3.54 33.72
N GLU A 195 -3.31 2.81 33.38
CA GLU A 195 -3.18 1.39 33.78
C GLU A 195 -2.01 1.14 34.77
N ASN A 196 -1.36 2.19 35.30
CA ASN A 196 -0.26 2.05 36.29
C ASN A 196 -0.67 2.25 37.77
N LYS A 197 -1.97 2.27 38.12
CA LYS A 197 -2.41 2.58 39.50
C LYS A 197 -3.25 1.51 40.20
N GLU A 198 -3.76 0.49 39.51
CA GLU A 198 -4.63 -0.51 40.15
C GLU A 198 -3.90 -1.77 40.62
N ASP A 199 -2.74 -2.10 40.03
CA ASP A 199 -2.01 -3.33 40.39
C ASP A 199 -1.18 -3.22 41.68
N ILE A 200 -0.98 -2.01 42.23
CA ILE A 200 -0.21 -1.81 43.47
C ILE A 200 -1.06 -2.01 44.73
N LYS A 201 -2.40 -1.88 44.65
CA LYS A 201 -3.27 -1.97 45.83
C LYS A 201 -3.72 -3.40 46.19
N LYS A 202 -3.50 -4.39 45.34
CA LYS A 202 -3.91 -5.79 45.60
C LYS A 202 -2.81 -6.65 46.23
N SER A 203 -1.57 -6.15 46.27
CA SER A 203 -0.41 -6.88 46.83
C SER A 203 -0.15 -6.62 48.32
N GLU A 204 -0.83 -5.66 48.96
CA GLU A 204 -0.59 -5.30 50.37
C GLU A 204 -1.54 -5.98 51.37
N GLU A 205 -2.64 -6.62 50.93
CA GLU A 205 -3.64 -7.23 51.82
C GLU A 205 -3.37 -8.72 52.17
N LEU A 206 -2.24 -9.29 51.70
CA LEU A 206 -1.89 -10.71 51.91
C LEU A 206 -0.64 -10.94 52.76
N LYS A 207 -0.18 -9.93 53.52
CA LYS A 207 0.99 -10.04 54.38
C LYS A 207 0.74 -9.59 55.82
N GLU A 208 -0.24 -10.18 56.49
CA GLU A 208 -0.33 -10.17 57.95
C GLU A 208 -1.11 -11.41 58.43
N SER A 209 -0.40 -12.52 58.64
CA SER A 209 -0.63 -13.47 59.75
C SER A 209 0.37 -14.64 59.66
N ASP A 210 1.05 -14.82 60.78
CA ASP A 210 2.24 -15.60 61.03
C ASP A 210 1.96 -16.72 62.03
N GLY A 211 2.37 -17.94 61.69
CA GLY A 211 2.93 -18.98 62.59
C GLY A 211 2.02 -19.79 63.54
N SER A 212 1.93 -21.11 63.34
CA SER A 212 2.25 -22.16 64.34
C SER A 212 2.14 -23.60 63.76
N LEU A 213 2.67 -24.58 64.51
CA LEU A 213 3.26 -25.87 64.11
C LEU A 213 2.27 -27.05 63.81
N THR A 214 2.84 -28.05 63.11
CA THR A 214 2.43 -29.41 62.61
C THR A 214 1.82 -30.43 63.62
N PRO A 215 1.50 -31.73 63.30
CA PRO A 215 1.12 -32.47 62.05
C PRO A 215 -0.06 -33.52 62.18
N GLU A 216 -0.50 -34.10 61.02
CA GLU A 216 -1.17 -35.43 60.78
C GLU A 216 -2.53 -35.76 61.47
N LYS A 217 -3.62 -36.35 60.88
CA LYS A 217 -3.87 -37.31 59.77
C LYS A 217 -5.42 -37.33 59.43
N PRO A 218 -5.99 -38.19 58.55
CA PRO A 218 -6.95 -37.76 57.51
C PRO A 218 -8.37 -38.34 57.63
N GLU A 219 -9.41 -37.59 57.20
CA GLU A 219 -10.74 -38.17 56.96
C GLU A 219 -11.41 -37.58 55.69
N THR A 220 -11.64 -38.50 54.75
CA THR A 220 -12.77 -38.66 53.81
C THR A 220 -13.57 -37.43 53.35
N ILE A 221 -13.51 -37.15 52.04
CA ILE A 221 -14.54 -36.38 51.33
C ILE A 221 -15.20 -37.27 50.28
N GLU A 222 -16.51 -37.38 50.42
CA GLU A 222 -17.42 -38.11 49.54
C GLU A 222 -17.57 -37.45 48.16
N LYS A 223 -17.56 -38.33 47.15
CA LYS A 223 -18.31 -38.34 45.88
C LYS A 223 -18.97 -37.02 45.43
N ARG A 224 -18.53 -36.52 44.27
CA ARG A 224 -19.43 -36.06 43.19
C ARG A 224 -18.90 -36.56 41.84
N GLN A 225 -19.60 -37.54 41.30
CA GLN A 225 -19.49 -37.99 39.91
C GLN A 225 -20.49 -37.18 39.10
N ASP A 226 -20.06 -36.56 37.99
CA ASP A 226 -20.97 -36.14 36.93
C ASP A 226 -20.30 -36.26 35.54
N ASN A 227 -20.61 -37.38 34.90
CA ASN A 227 -21.12 -37.49 33.52
C ASN A 227 -20.38 -36.79 32.36
N SER A 228 -19.51 -37.52 31.67
CA SER A 228 -19.09 -37.18 30.29
C SER A 228 -18.82 -38.42 29.41
N GLU A 229 -19.80 -39.34 29.29
CA GLU A 229 -19.62 -40.53 28.42
C GLU A 229 -20.79 -40.85 27.47
N LYS A 230 -21.64 -39.86 27.15
CA LYS A 230 -22.76 -40.04 26.20
C LYS A 230 -22.64 -39.30 24.86
N ALA A 231 -21.51 -38.66 24.56
CA ALA A 231 -21.32 -37.96 23.27
C ALA A 231 -20.61 -38.78 22.18
N ALA A 232 -19.95 -39.90 22.52
CA ALA A 232 -19.11 -40.63 21.56
C ALA A 232 -19.81 -41.73 20.74
N LYS A 233 -21.11 -42.01 20.97
CA LYS A 233 -21.83 -43.11 20.29
C LYS A 233 -22.89 -42.68 19.26
N HIS A 234 -23.02 -41.38 18.97
CA HIS A 234 -24.03 -40.90 18.01
C HIS A 234 -23.48 -40.47 16.63
N MET A 235 -22.17 -40.58 16.39
CA MET A 235 -21.56 -40.23 15.09
C MET A 235 -21.03 -41.43 14.30
N ASP A 236 -21.11 -42.64 14.83
CA ASP A 236 -20.57 -43.85 14.18
C ASP A 236 -21.65 -44.78 13.57
N SER A 237 -22.93 -44.41 13.66
CA SER A 237 -24.04 -45.15 13.04
C SER A 237 -24.54 -44.54 11.73
N GLN A 238 -23.93 -43.47 11.24
CA GLN A 238 -24.34 -42.76 10.01
C GLN A 238 -23.40 -43.01 8.81
N LYS A 239 -22.38 -43.88 8.94
CA LYS A 239 -21.43 -44.17 7.84
C LYS A 239 -21.41 -45.62 7.34
N LYS A 240 -22.46 -46.38 7.63
CA LYS A 240 -22.77 -47.66 6.97
C LYS A 240 -24.26 -47.79 6.71
N ARG A 241 -24.73 -47.17 5.63
CA ARG A 241 -25.83 -47.63 4.77
C ARG A 241 -25.59 -47.07 3.38
#